data_AF-A0A8B7P216-F1
#
_entry.id   AF-A0A8B7P216-F1
#
_cell.length_a   1.000
_cell.length_b   1.000
_cell.length_c   1.000
_cell.angle_alpha   90.00
_cell.angle_beta   90.00
_cell.angle_gamma   90.00
#
_symmetry.space_group_name_H-M   'P 1'
#
loop_
_entity.id
_entity.type
_entity.pdbx_description
1 polymer ?
#
loop_
_entity_poly.entity_id
_entity_poly.type
_entity_poly.pdbx_seq_one_letter_code
_entity_poly.pdbx_strand_id
1 'polypeptide(L)'
;MGYKWQFQDEFGNWIEYGKISSAKSSPCVVTTSSEDIERQYDENPRRLIILKSDYWTYELNFNTMKQTNMTTKVTRDVRRVADDLWSAMDHVSPWQYEYTNVRALLKLDKEPKFIFKIINTKREAVFDARMAQLQRYQPFVKYEIKELFHGTSSSNAISIAHENIDFARHGPNYIYGNGAYFTNNIKMADHYGDAIFICKVLVGRVTRGSSNVSQASKD
;
A
#
# COMPACT_ATOMS: atom_id res chain seq x y z
N MET A 1 -5.36 -3.69 -4.82
CA MET A 1 -3.89 -3.59 -4.76
C MET A 1 -3.36 -4.94 -5.17
N GLY A 2 -2.46 -4.97 -6.15
CA GLY A 2 -1.95 -6.21 -6.71
C GLY A 2 -0.89 -6.81 -5.80
N TYR A 3 -0.90 -8.13 -5.68
CA TYR A 3 0.23 -8.88 -5.15
C TYR A 3 0.79 -9.70 -6.30
N LYS A 4 2.12 -9.79 -6.36
CA LYS A 4 2.80 -10.70 -7.27
C LYS A 4 3.25 -11.94 -6.51
N TRP A 5 3.06 -13.08 -7.13
CA TRP A 5 3.47 -14.37 -6.58
C TRP A 5 4.72 -14.83 -7.32
N GLN A 6 5.72 -15.26 -6.56
CA GLN A 6 7.02 -15.65 -7.11
C GLN A 6 7.47 -16.98 -6.53
N PHE A 7 8.14 -17.81 -7.33
CA PHE A 7 8.83 -19.03 -6.90
C PHE A 7 10.34 -18.86 -7.06
N GLN A 8 11.12 -19.53 -6.21
CA GLN A 8 12.57 -19.54 -6.34
C GLN A 8 13.01 -20.64 -7.32
N ASP A 9 13.83 -20.27 -8.30
CA ASP A 9 14.42 -21.21 -9.25
C ASP A 9 15.67 -21.93 -8.70
N GLU A 10 16.25 -22.81 -9.50
CA GLU A 10 17.44 -23.59 -9.15
C GLU A 10 18.72 -22.76 -8.97
N PHE A 11 18.72 -21.51 -9.45
CA PHE A 11 19.82 -20.55 -9.30
C PHE A 11 19.59 -19.59 -8.12
N GLY A 12 18.49 -19.77 -7.36
CA GLY A 12 18.12 -18.92 -6.25
C GLY A 12 17.40 -17.63 -6.65
N ASN A 13 17.07 -17.44 -7.94
CA ASN A 13 16.34 -16.27 -8.44
C ASN A 13 14.85 -16.40 -8.20
N TRP A 14 14.19 -15.28 -7.90
CA TRP A 14 12.73 -15.23 -7.73
C TRP A 14 12.04 -14.91 -9.04
N ILE A 15 11.21 -15.83 -9.52
CA ILE A 15 10.51 -15.76 -10.80
C ILE A 15 9.02 -15.62 -10.55
N GLU A 16 8.40 -14.65 -11.21
CA GLU A 16 6.96 -14.44 -11.12
C GLU A 16 6.18 -15.54 -11.85
N TYR A 17 5.08 -15.99 -11.25
CA TYR A 17 4.15 -16.91 -11.92
C TYR A 17 3.59 -16.27 -13.20
N GLY A 18 3.52 -17.06 -14.28
CA GLY A 18 3.17 -16.57 -15.61
C GLY A 18 4.33 -15.95 -16.41
N LYS A 19 5.55 -15.86 -15.85
CA LYS A 19 6.76 -15.41 -16.56
C LYS A 19 7.73 -16.57 -16.82
N ILE A 20 8.60 -16.41 -17.82
CA ILE A 20 9.63 -17.39 -18.17
C ILE A 20 10.76 -17.33 -17.13
N SER A 21 11.24 -18.50 -16.69
CA SER A 21 12.36 -18.61 -15.73
C SER A 21 13.70 -18.13 -16.32
N SER A 22 14.67 -17.83 -15.46
CA SER A 22 16.05 -17.47 -15.83
C SER A 22 16.71 -18.47 -16.79
N ALA A 23 16.32 -19.74 -16.67
CA ALA A 23 16.81 -20.85 -17.50
C ALA A 23 16.24 -20.84 -18.93
N LYS A 24 15.40 -19.88 -19.31
CA LYS A 24 14.70 -19.78 -20.62
C LYS A 24 13.92 -21.04 -21.00
N SER A 25 13.52 -21.85 -20.01
CA SER A 25 12.75 -23.06 -20.25
C SER A 25 11.24 -22.75 -20.31
N SER A 26 10.79 -22.29 -21.48
CA SER A 26 9.35 -22.15 -21.82
C SER A 26 8.44 -23.33 -21.41
N PRO A 27 8.88 -24.61 -21.42
CA PRO A 27 8.02 -25.75 -21.07
C PRO A 27 7.59 -25.82 -19.59
N CYS A 28 8.30 -25.09 -18.72
CA CYS A 28 8.11 -25.16 -17.26
C CYS A 28 7.22 -24.03 -16.72
N VAL A 29 6.73 -23.14 -17.60
CA VAL A 29 5.92 -21.98 -17.23
C VAL A 29 4.50 -22.42 -16.89
N VAL A 30 4.08 -22.11 -15.68
CA VAL A 30 2.67 -22.24 -15.29
C VAL A 30 1.89 -21.10 -15.93
N THR A 31 0.78 -21.42 -16.60
CA THR A 31 -0.06 -20.42 -17.31
C THR A 31 -0.91 -19.57 -16.37
N THR A 32 -1.09 -20.00 -15.12
CA THR A 32 -1.80 -19.26 -14.08
C THR A 32 -1.04 -17.97 -13.71
N SER A 33 -1.73 -16.82 -13.76
CA SER A 33 -1.14 -15.53 -13.41
C SER A 33 -1.07 -15.30 -11.90
N SER A 34 -0.22 -14.35 -11.47
CA SER A 34 -0.19 -13.87 -10.07
C SER A 34 -1.57 -13.42 -9.57
N GLU A 35 -2.41 -12.81 -10.41
CA GLU A 35 -3.73 -12.32 -10.01
C GLU A 35 -4.70 -13.47 -9.69
N ASP A 36 -4.63 -14.56 -10.46
CA ASP A 36 -5.46 -15.75 -10.22
C ASP A 36 -5.04 -16.49 -8.95
N ILE A 37 -3.75 -16.51 -8.64
CA ILE A 37 -3.23 -17.07 -7.39
C ILE A 37 -3.67 -16.20 -6.22
N GLU A 38 -3.55 -14.88 -6.34
CA GLU A 38 -3.96 -13.93 -5.31
C GLU A 38 -5.46 -14.03 -4.98
N ARG A 39 -6.32 -14.16 -6.00
CA ARG A 39 -7.76 -14.36 -5.80
C ARG A 39 -8.05 -15.61 -4.98
N GLN A 40 -7.34 -16.71 -5.23
CA GLN A 40 -7.53 -17.95 -4.47
C GLN A 40 -6.96 -17.87 -3.05
N TYR A 41 -5.89 -17.11 -2.85
CA TYR A 41 -5.33 -16.85 -1.54
C TYR A 41 -6.28 -16.01 -0.66
N ASP A 42 -6.89 -14.98 -1.23
CA ASP A 42 -7.88 -14.12 -0.56
C ASP A 42 -9.12 -14.90 -0.13
N GLU A 43 -9.55 -15.90 -0.91
CA GLU A 43 -10.64 -16.81 -0.54
C GLU A 43 -10.28 -17.70 0.65
N ASN A 44 -9.07 -18.29 0.65
CA ASN A 44 -8.61 -19.14 1.73
C ASN A 44 -7.07 -19.23 1.79
N PRO A 45 -6.42 -18.55 2.76
CA PRO A 45 -4.97 -18.50 2.87
C PRO A 45 -4.33 -19.81 3.38
N ARG A 46 -5.14 -20.82 3.69
CA ARG A 46 -4.68 -22.17 4.08
C ARG A 46 -4.91 -23.21 2.98
N ARG A 47 -5.43 -22.79 1.82
CA ARG A 47 -5.76 -23.69 0.72
C ARG A 47 -4.49 -24.21 0.02
N LEU A 48 -4.65 -25.39 -0.55
CA LEU A 48 -3.77 -25.98 -1.54
C LEU A 48 -4.40 -25.80 -2.92
N ILE A 49 -3.63 -25.31 -3.89
CA ILE A 49 -4.10 -25.15 -5.26
C ILE A 49 -3.24 -25.95 -6.23
N ILE A 50 -3.83 -26.40 -7.34
CA ILE A 50 -3.14 -27.14 -8.39
C ILE A 50 -2.83 -26.20 -9.55
N LEU A 51 -1.55 -26.15 -9.92
CA LEU A 51 -1.01 -25.36 -11.01
C LEU A 51 -0.54 -26.30 -12.12
N LYS A 52 -0.84 -25.98 -13.38
CA LYS A 52 -0.45 -26.79 -14.54
C LYS A 52 0.43 -25.97 -15.48
N SER A 53 1.53 -26.57 -15.92
CA SER A 53 2.23 -26.18 -17.15
C SER A 53 1.95 -27.22 -18.24
N ASP A 54 2.50 -27.01 -19.43
CA ASP A 54 2.36 -27.94 -20.55
C ASP A 54 2.87 -29.36 -20.24
N TYR A 55 3.81 -29.50 -19.30
CA TYR A 55 4.49 -30.77 -19.00
C TYR A 55 4.36 -31.21 -17.53
N TRP A 56 4.09 -30.28 -16.62
CA TRP A 56 4.17 -30.54 -15.19
C TRP A 56 2.92 -30.10 -14.47
N THR A 57 2.57 -30.85 -13.43
CA THR A 57 1.56 -30.47 -12.46
C THR A 57 2.24 -30.16 -11.14
N TYR A 58 1.88 -29.03 -10.55
CA TYR A 58 2.41 -28.56 -9.29
C TYR A 58 1.28 -28.38 -8.29
N GLU A 59 1.59 -28.62 -7.02
CA GLU A 59 0.78 -28.22 -5.89
C GLU A 59 1.41 -26.98 -5.25
N LEU A 60 0.62 -25.93 -5.05
CA LEU A 60 1.02 -24.73 -4.32
C LEU A 60 0.30 -24.71 -2.97
N ASN A 61 1.08 -24.77 -1.89
CA ASN A 61 0.61 -24.71 -0.52
C ASN A 61 0.80 -23.29 0.04
N PHE A 62 -0.32 -22.58 0.25
CA PHE A 62 -0.29 -21.21 0.78
C PHE A 62 0.15 -21.13 2.24
N ASN A 63 -0.11 -22.15 3.04
CA ASN A 63 0.27 -22.15 4.45
C ASN A 63 1.79 -22.30 4.63
N THR A 64 2.42 -23.18 3.85
CA THR A 64 3.87 -23.39 3.93
C THR A 64 4.67 -22.52 2.97
N MET A 65 3.99 -21.81 2.06
CA MET A 65 4.61 -21.01 0.99
C MET A 65 5.59 -21.84 0.16
N LYS A 66 5.12 -23.02 -0.30
CA LYS A 66 5.92 -23.96 -1.08
C LYS A 66 5.15 -24.48 -2.29
N GLN A 67 5.89 -24.67 -3.39
CA GLN A 67 5.41 -25.32 -4.59
C GLN A 67 6.09 -26.68 -4.74
N THR A 68 5.33 -27.75 -4.97
CA THR A 68 5.86 -29.11 -5.15
C THR A 68 5.46 -29.66 -6.50
N ASN A 69 6.43 -30.15 -7.28
CA ASN A 69 6.15 -30.89 -8.51
C ASN A 69 5.57 -32.27 -8.14
N MET A 70 4.40 -32.59 -8.67
CA MET A 70 3.67 -33.80 -8.30
C MET A 70 4.34 -35.10 -8.79
N THR A 71 5.13 -35.02 -9.85
CA THR A 71 5.85 -36.15 -10.45
C THR A 71 7.21 -36.35 -9.80
N THR A 72 8.04 -35.31 -9.76
CA THR A 72 9.44 -35.42 -9.28
C THR A 72 9.58 -35.24 -7.77
N LYS A 73 8.53 -34.75 -7.09
CA LYS A 73 8.50 -34.37 -5.66
C LYS A 73 9.47 -33.27 -5.26
N VAL A 74 10.16 -32.65 -6.24
CA VAL A 74 10.99 -31.48 -6.01
C VAL A 74 10.12 -30.32 -5.52
N THR A 75 10.58 -29.65 -4.47
CA THR A 75 9.87 -28.53 -3.84
C THR A 75 10.69 -27.24 -3.96
N ARG A 76 10.00 -26.13 -4.18
CA ARG A 76 10.57 -24.78 -4.29
C ARG A 76 9.90 -23.84 -3.30
N ASP A 77 10.65 -22.86 -2.83
CA ASP A 77 10.10 -21.79 -2.00
C ASP A 77 9.28 -20.81 -2.84
N VAL A 78 8.21 -20.30 -2.24
CA VAL A 78 7.29 -19.35 -2.85
C VAL A 78 7.18 -18.14 -1.94
N ARG A 79 6.99 -16.97 -2.54
CA ARG A 79 6.70 -15.75 -1.81
C ARG A 79 5.58 -14.96 -2.48
N ARG A 80 4.76 -14.35 -1.65
CA ARG A 80 3.79 -13.33 -2.02
C ARG A 80 4.44 -11.99 -1.72
N VAL A 81 4.70 -11.22 -2.75
CA VAL A 81 5.30 -9.88 -2.63
C VAL A 81 4.20 -8.88 -2.94
N ALA A 82 4.08 -7.83 -2.13
CA ALA A 82 3.30 -6.68 -2.55
C ALA A 82 3.86 -6.23 -3.90
N ASP A 83 3.01 -6.12 -4.93
CA ASP A 83 3.50 -5.61 -6.20
C ASP A 83 4.06 -4.22 -5.92
N ASP A 84 5.37 -4.09 -6.08
CA ASP A 84 6.14 -2.97 -5.63
C ASP A 84 5.79 -1.81 -6.55
N LEU A 85 4.81 -1.02 -6.09
CA LEU A 85 4.43 0.24 -6.69
C LEU A 85 5.65 1.10 -7.05
N TRP A 86 6.82 0.93 -6.41
CA TRP A 86 8.06 1.60 -6.80
C TRP A 86 8.51 1.32 -8.24
N SER A 87 8.42 0.08 -8.73
CA SER A 87 8.80 -0.26 -10.12
C SER A 87 7.71 0.12 -11.13
N ALA A 88 6.44 0.16 -10.72
CA ALA A 88 5.36 0.72 -11.55
C ALA A 88 5.37 2.27 -11.57
N MET A 89 5.86 2.90 -10.50
CA MET A 89 6.05 4.35 -10.37
C MET A 89 7.18 4.88 -11.25
N ASP A 90 8.12 4.05 -11.69
CA ASP A 90 9.14 4.37 -12.70
C ASP A 90 8.57 4.46 -14.13
N HIS A 91 7.34 3.97 -14.36
CA HIS A 91 6.70 3.98 -15.69
C HIS A 91 5.44 4.84 -15.79
N VAL A 92 5.08 5.58 -14.74
CA VAL A 92 4.09 6.65 -14.84
C VAL A 92 4.85 7.97 -14.93
N SER A 93 5.18 8.37 -16.16
CA SER A 93 5.63 9.74 -16.45
C SER A 93 4.78 10.73 -15.65
N PRO A 94 5.39 11.66 -14.91
CA PRO A 94 4.63 12.67 -14.17
C PRO A 94 3.78 13.44 -15.18
N TRP A 95 2.49 13.58 -14.93
CA TRP A 95 1.74 14.66 -15.55
C TRP A 95 2.42 15.97 -15.09
N GLN A 96 3.27 16.54 -15.94
CA GLN A 96 4.15 17.68 -15.65
C GLN A 96 3.38 18.89 -15.06
N TYR A 97 2.07 18.95 -15.30
CA TYR A 97 1.15 19.97 -14.82
C TYR A 97 0.76 19.83 -13.34
N GLU A 98 0.53 18.61 -12.83
CA GLU A 98 0.27 18.38 -11.40
C GLU A 98 1.54 18.63 -10.55
N TYR A 99 2.71 18.30 -11.11
CA TYR A 99 4.03 18.53 -10.50
C TYR A 99 4.30 20.01 -10.17
N THR A 100 3.92 20.93 -11.06
CA THR A 100 4.17 22.38 -10.87
C THR A 100 3.35 22.95 -9.72
N ASN A 101 2.10 22.51 -9.57
CA ASN A 101 1.21 22.95 -8.50
C ASN A 101 1.67 22.41 -7.13
N VAL A 102 2.06 21.13 -7.06
CA VAL A 102 2.64 20.55 -5.85
C VAL A 102 3.93 21.30 -5.50
N ARG A 103 4.86 21.47 -6.44
CA ARG A 103 6.13 22.19 -6.19
C ARG A 103 5.92 23.62 -5.66
N ALA A 104 4.96 24.38 -6.21
CA ALA A 104 4.65 25.73 -5.77
C ALA A 104 4.07 25.80 -4.34
N LEU A 105 3.30 24.79 -3.94
CA LEU A 105 2.71 24.69 -2.60
C LEU A 105 3.75 24.34 -1.53
N LEU A 106 4.75 23.53 -1.87
CA LEU A 106 5.65 22.94 -0.88
C LEU A 106 6.76 23.89 -0.40
N LYS A 107 7.15 24.94 -1.15
CA LYS A 107 8.21 25.91 -0.76
C LYS A 107 9.40 25.25 -0.01
N LEU A 108 9.82 24.06 -0.44
CA LEU A 108 10.81 23.26 0.29
C LEU A 108 12.20 23.86 0.10
N ASP A 109 12.99 23.83 1.17
CA ASP A 109 14.40 24.23 1.11
C ASP A 109 15.25 23.17 0.37
N LYS A 110 14.78 21.90 0.31
CA LYS A 110 15.41 20.78 -0.40
C LYS A 110 14.45 20.18 -1.41
N GLU A 111 14.89 19.99 -2.65
CA GLU A 111 14.06 19.39 -3.68
C GLU A 111 13.83 17.89 -3.39
N PRO A 112 12.57 17.40 -3.48
CA PRO A 112 12.30 15.98 -3.34
C PRO A 112 12.91 15.22 -4.52
N LYS A 113 13.60 14.11 -4.23
CA LYS A 113 14.19 13.25 -5.27
C LYS A 113 13.12 12.58 -6.13
N PHE A 114 11.98 12.24 -5.51
CA PHE A 114 10.87 11.57 -6.16
C PHE A 114 9.54 12.12 -5.64
N ILE A 115 8.57 12.23 -6.53
CA ILE A 115 7.19 12.60 -6.20
C ILE A 115 6.28 11.60 -6.88
N PHE A 116 5.32 11.08 -6.13
CA PHE A 116 4.42 10.05 -6.61
C PHE A 116 2.98 10.38 -6.28
N LYS A 117 2.08 10.10 -7.22
CA LYS A 117 0.65 10.13 -6.97
C LYS A 117 0.19 8.76 -6.50
N ILE A 118 -0.39 8.71 -5.31
CA ILE A 118 -0.94 7.48 -4.76
C ILE A 118 -2.37 7.32 -5.27
N ILE A 119 -2.63 6.23 -6.00
CA ILE A 119 -3.97 5.87 -6.46
C ILE A 119 -4.41 4.62 -5.70
N ASN A 120 -5.30 4.83 -4.73
CA ASN A 120 -5.92 3.75 -3.95
C ASN A 120 -7.44 3.90 -4.01
N THR A 121 -8.04 3.41 -5.10
CA THR A 121 -9.48 3.55 -5.39
C THR A 121 -10.37 2.97 -4.29
N LYS A 122 -9.93 1.87 -3.64
CA LYS A 122 -10.65 1.28 -2.50
C LYS A 122 -10.70 2.25 -1.31
N ARG A 123 -9.59 2.92 -0.98
CA ARG A 123 -9.54 3.87 0.13
C ARG A 123 -10.26 5.17 -0.20
N GLU A 124 -10.21 5.61 -1.45
CA GLU A 124 -10.98 6.77 -1.92
C GLU A 124 -12.49 6.51 -1.79
N ALA A 125 -12.99 5.36 -2.23
CA ALA A 125 -14.39 5.00 -2.06
C ALA A 125 -14.82 4.95 -0.57
N VAL A 126 -13.95 4.44 0.31
CA VAL A 126 -14.21 4.45 1.77
C VAL A 126 -14.24 5.87 2.33
N PHE A 127 -13.36 6.74 1.86
CA PHE A 127 -13.32 8.16 2.26
C PHE A 127 -14.62 8.87 1.86
N ASP A 128 -15.05 8.72 0.61
CA ASP A 128 -16.27 9.34 0.09
C ASP A 128 -17.52 8.82 0.82
N ALA A 129 -17.59 7.51 1.02
CA ALA A 129 -18.67 6.89 1.79
C ALA A 129 -18.73 7.42 3.22
N ARG A 130 -17.57 7.60 3.88
CA ARG A 130 -17.50 8.14 5.23
C ARG A 130 -17.89 9.62 5.28
N MET A 131 -17.49 10.42 4.29
CA MET A 131 -17.90 11.81 4.17
C MET A 131 -19.42 11.92 4.02
N ALA A 132 -20.01 11.16 3.09
CA ALA A 132 -21.45 11.12 2.89
C ALA A 132 -22.20 10.65 4.15
N GLN A 133 -21.65 9.65 4.85
CA GLN A 133 -22.20 9.18 6.12
C GLN A 133 -22.22 10.29 7.16
N LEU A 134 -21.09 10.97 7.39
CA LEU A 134 -20.99 12.06 8.37
C LEU A 134 -21.95 13.21 8.06
N GLN A 135 -22.04 13.62 6.78
CA GLN A 135 -22.96 14.66 6.34
C GLN A 135 -24.43 14.30 6.60
N ARG A 136 -24.82 13.02 6.47
CA ARG A 136 -26.17 12.56 6.79
C ARG A 136 -26.46 12.57 8.30
N TYR A 137 -25.49 12.19 9.13
CA TYR A 137 -25.67 12.14 10.59
C TYR A 137 -25.60 13.53 11.25
N GLN A 138 -24.79 14.44 10.70
CA GLN A 138 -24.61 15.79 11.25
C GLN A 138 -24.75 16.83 10.13
N PRO A 139 -25.96 17.05 9.60
CA PRO A 139 -26.18 17.87 8.40
C PRO A 139 -25.78 19.35 8.57
N PHE A 140 -25.75 19.84 9.81
CA PHE A 140 -25.38 21.22 10.13
C PHE A 140 -23.87 21.42 10.32
N VAL A 141 -23.08 20.34 10.35
CA VAL A 141 -21.62 20.45 10.39
C VAL A 141 -21.11 20.71 8.99
N LYS A 142 -20.34 21.80 8.85
CA LYS A 142 -19.57 22.06 7.64
C LYS A 142 -18.34 21.17 7.67
N TYR A 143 -18.32 20.16 6.80
CA TYR A 143 -17.14 19.34 6.55
C TYR A 143 -16.33 19.94 5.40
N GLU A 144 -15.01 20.00 5.57
CA GLU A 144 -14.08 20.50 4.57
C GLU A 144 -12.98 19.47 4.34
N ILE A 145 -12.63 19.22 3.07
CA ILE A 145 -11.43 18.48 2.73
C ILE A 145 -10.27 19.47 2.76
N LYS A 146 -9.30 19.21 3.63
CA LYS A 146 -8.06 19.97 3.70
C LYS A 146 -6.90 19.13 3.19
N GLU A 147 -6.04 19.73 2.39
CA GLU A 147 -4.75 19.15 2.04
C GLU A 147 -3.75 19.47 3.17
N LEU A 148 -3.27 18.43 3.85
CA LEU A 148 -2.34 18.55 4.97
C LEU A 148 -1.17 17.59 4.81
N PHE A 149 -0.05 17.90 5.45
CA PHE A 149 1.17 17.11 5.38
C PHE A 149 1.29 16.12 6.54
N HIS A 150 1.84 14.96 6.25
CA HIS A 150 2.25 13.96 7.23
C HIS A 150 3.68 13.50 6.91
N GLY A 151 4.63 13.78 7.80
CA GLY A 151 6.00 13.31 7.67
C GLY A 151 6.20 11.96 8.32
N THR A 152 7.00 11.11 7.70
CA THR A 152 7.28 9.74 8.16
C THR A 152 8.63 9.26 7.60
N SER A 153 9.19 8.20 8.19
CA SER A 153 10.20 7.41 7.48
C SER A 153 9.64 6.84 6.18
N SER A 154 10.44 6.89 5.11
CA SER A 154 10.19 6.30 3.79
C SER A 154 9.93 4.80 3.86
N SER A 155 10.45 4.11 4.88
CA SER A 155 10.16 2.69 5.15
C SER A 155 8.67 2.40 5.38
N ASN A 156 7.89 3.39 5.84
CA ASN A 156 6.44 3.28 6.03
C ASN A 156 5.64 3.63 4.78
N ALA A 157 6.28 4.10 3.69
CA ALA A 157 5.55 4.69 2.57
C ALA A 157 4.61 3.67 1.89
N ILE A 158 5.08 2.43 1.72
CA ILE A 158 4.29 1.36 1.10
C ILE A 158 3.09 1.00 1.97
N SER A 159 3.30 0.81 3.27
CA SER A 159 2.22 0.43 4.20
C SER A 159 1.18 1.54 4.31
N ILE A 160 1.60 2.81 4.41
CA ILE A 160 0.67 3.95 4.46
C ILE A 160 -0.12 4.08 3.16
N ALA A 161 0.53 3.95 1.99
CA ALA A 161 -0.16 4.02 0.70
C ALA A 161 -1.25 2.93 0.56
N HIS A 162 -1.00 1.74 1.13
CA HIS A 162 -1.89 0.58 1.07
C HIS A 162 -2.99 0.57 2.14
N GLU A 163 -2.58 0.80 3.38
CA GLU A 163 -3.37 0.57 4.58
C GLU A 163 -3.96 1.86 5.16
N ASN A 164 -3.55 3.02 4.65
CA ASN A 164 -3.73 4.34 5.27
C ASN A 164 -2.83 4.50 6.53
N ILE A 165 -2.80 5.70 7.11
CA ILE A 165 -2.00 5.99 8.31
C ILE A 165 -2.62 5.28 9.52
N ASP A 166 -1.85 4.37 10.10
CA ASP A 166 -2.19 3.67 11.35
C ASP A 166 -1.41 4.28 12.51
N PHE A 167 -2.05 5.24 13.19
CA PHE A 167 -1.40 5.97 14.27
C PHE A 167 -0.99 5.08 15.45
N ALA A 168 -1.66 3.94 15.65
CA ALA A 168 -1.41 3.04 16.78
C ALA A 168 0.00 2.42 16.74
N ARG A 169 0.66 2.45 15.58
CA ARG A 169 2.04 1.95 15.39
C ARG A 169 3.13 2.96 15.75
N HIS A 170 2.78 4.21 16.09
CA HIS A 170 3.75 5.31 16.26
C HIS A 170 4.19 5.60 17.71
N GLY A 171 3.80 4.77 18.69
CA GLY A 171 4.28 4.86 20.09
C GLY A 171 3.53 5.87 20.96
N PRO A 172 3.82 5.93 22.28
CA PRO A 172 2.89 6.46 23.30
C PRO A 172 2.85 8.00 23.47
N ASN A 173 3.57 8.78 22.65
CA ASN A 173 3.79 10.21 22.91
C ASN A 173 2.80 11.13 22.18
N TYR A 174 1.51 10.96 22.46
CA TYR A 174 0.45 11.78 21.86
C TYR A 174 0.13 13.01 22.74
N ILE A 175 0.50 14.21 22.27
CA ILE A 175 0.31 15.46 23.03
C ILE A 175 -1.07 16.11 22.84
N TYR A 176 -1.77 15.80 21.75
CA TYR A 176 -3.09 16.35 21.42
C TYR A 176 -4.17 15.26 21.27
N GLY A 177 -3.87 14.05 21.73
CA GLY A 177 -4.78 12.90 21.72
C GLY A 177 -4.34 11.81 20.74
N ASN A 178 -4.93 10.62 20.91
CA ASN A 178 -4.56 9.42 20.18
C ASN A 178 -5.13 9.48 18.76
N GLY A 179 -4.29 9.80 17.79
CA GLY A 179 -4.70 9.94 16.40
C GLY A 179 -3.53 10.12 15.46
N ALA A 180 -3.82 10.13 14.16
CA ALA A 180 -2.85 10.52 13.14
C ALA A 180 -2.65 12.04 13.17
N TYR A 181 -1.40 12.48 13.09
CA TYR A 181 -1.04 13.90 13.16
C TYR A 181 -0.80 14.42 11.75
N PHE A 182 -1.36 15.59 11.48
CA PHE A 182 -1.22 16.30 10.21
C PHE A 182 -0.85 17.75 10.49
N THR A 183 -0.12 18.37 9.58
CA THR A 183 0.29 19.77 9.69
C THR A 183 0.09 20.49 8.37
N ASN A 184 -0.27 21.77 8.41
CA ASN A 184 -0.26 22.64 7.22
C ASN A 184 1.12 23.25 6.96
N ASN A 185 2.11 22.97 7.81
CA ASN A 185 3.48 23.43 7.67
C ASN A 185 4.38 22.27 7.27
N ILE A 186 4.83 22.30 6.02
CA ILE A 186 5.70 21.26 5.48
C ILE A 186 7.05 21.14 6.18
N LYS A 187 7.63 22.25 6.68
CA LYS A 187 8.89 22.20 7.43
C LYS A 187 8.71 21.44 8.75
N MET A 188 7.52 21.55 9.35
CA MET A 188 7.18 20.74 10.51
C MET A 188 7.04 19.26 10.14
N ALA A 189 6.45 18.93 8.98
CA ALA A 189 6.36 17.54 8.51
C ALA A 189 7.76 16.94 8.24
N ASP A 190 8.67 17.72 7.65
CA ASP A 190 10.05 17.32 7.34
C ASP A 190 10.84 16.86 8.58
N HIS A 191 10.48 17.34 9.78
CA HIS A 191 11.11 16.87 11.03
C HIS A 191 10.76 15.42 11.41
N TYR A 192 9.72 14.82 10.82
CA TYR A 192 9.24 13.48 11.19
C TYR A 192 9.77 12.35 10.30
N GLY A 193 10.55 12.66 9.27
CA GLY A 193 11.26 11.65 8.48
C GLY A 193 11.66 12.10 7.09
N ASP A 194 12.12 11.16 6.26
CA ASP A 194 12.63 11.38 4.90
C ASP A 194 11.56 11.23 3.80
N ALA A 195 10.30 11.03 4.17
CA ALA A 195 9.15 11.04 3.27
C ALA A 195 8.01 11.92 3.81
N ILE A 196 7.33 12.63 2.90
CA ILE A 196 6.18 13.48 3.22
C ILE A 196 5.00 13.06 2.36
N PHE A 197 3.87 12.79 3.00
CA PHE A 197 2.58 12.57 2.35
C PHE A 197 1.78 13.88 2.30
N ILE A 198 1.18 14.16 1.14
CA ILE A 198 0.14 15.18 0.98
C ILE A 198 -1.20 14.45 1.08
N CYS A 199 -1.92 14.69 2.17
CA CYS A 199 -3.12 13.93 2.54
C CYS A 199 -4.37 14.76 2.34
N LYS A 200 -5.42 14.16 1.76
CA LYS A 200 -6.78 14.67 1.87
C LYS A 200 -7.33 14.31 3.26
N VAL A 201 -7.56 15.31 4.10
CA VAL A 201 -8.07 15.14 5.46
C VAL A 201 -9.46 15.76 5.55
N LEU A 202 -10.45 14.95 5.91
CA LEU A 202 -11.81 15.43 6.15
C LEU A 202 -11.89 16.07 7.54
N VAL A 203 -12.08 17.39 7.58
CA VAL A 203 -12.13 18.18 8.81
C VAL A 203 -13.56 18.68 9.02
N GLY A 204 -14.14 18.34 10.18
CA GLY A 204 -15.43 18.87 10.64
C GLY A 204 -15.24 19.92 11.73
N ARG A 205 -16.02 19.81 12.81
CA ARG A 205 -15.78 20.59 14.03
C ARG A 205 -14.41 20.25 14.62
N VAL A 206 -13.68 21.27 15.07
CA VAL A 206 -12.37 21.13 15.72
C VAL A 206 -12.41 21.73 17.11
N THR A 207 -11.68 21.13 18.03
CA THR A 207 -11.46 21.64 19.38
C THR A 207 -10.00 21.42 19.77
N ARG A 208 -9.56 22.05 20.86
CA ARG A 208 -8.19 21.87 21.36
C ARG A 208 -8.02 20.44 21.88
N GLY A 209 -7.03 19.73 21.33
CA GLY A 209 -6.66 18.40 21.81
C GLY A 209 -5.93 18.42 23.14
N SER A 210 -5.86 17.27 23.81
CA SER A 210 -5.00 17.02 24.97
C SER A 210 -4.57 15.56 25.00
N SER A 211 -3.48 15.25 25.70
CA SER A 211 -2.93 13.89 25.77
C SER A 211 -3.88 12.83 26.35
N ASN A 212 -4.90 13.26 27.09
CA ASN A 212 -5.87 12.36 27.73
C ASN A 212 -7.06 12.01 26.82
N VAL A 213 -7.11 12.57 25.60
CA VAL A 213 -8.23 12.40 24.68
C VAL A 213 -7.94 11.24 23.72
N SER A 214 -8.75 10.19 23.79
CA SER A 214 -8.71 9.07 22.84
C SER A 214 -9.62 9.27 21.62
N GLN A 215 -10.57 10.20 21.69
CA GLN A 215 -11.49 10.55 20.61
C GLN A 215 -11.99 11.99 20.78
N ALA A 216 -12.13 12.73 19.67
CA ALA A 216 -12.70 14.08 19.69
C ALA A 216 -14.12 14.08 20.29
N SER A 217 -14.43 15.13 21.06
CA SER A 217 -15.77 15.35 21.62
C SER A 217 -16.84 15.27 20.52
N LYS A 218 -17.96 14.62 20.83
CA LYS A 218 -19.12 14.54 19.93
C LYS A 218 -20.04 15.75 20.05
N ASP A 219 -19.80 16.59 21.06
CA ASP A 219 -20.59 17.77 21.41
C ASP A 219 -20.10 19.02 20.64
#